data_AF-A0A383DS07-F1
#
_entry.id   AF-A0A383DS07-F1
#
_cell.length_a   1.000
_cell.length_b   1.000
_cell.length_c   1.000
_cell.angle_alpha   90.00
_cell.angle_beta   90.00
_cell.angle_gamma   90.00
#
_symmetry.space_group_name_H-M   'P 1'
#
loop_
_entity.id
_entity.type
_entity.pdbx_description
1 polymer ?
#
loop_
_entity_poly.entity_id
_entity_poly.type
_entity_poly.pdbx_seq_one_letter_code
_entity_poly.pdbx_strand_id
1 'polypeptide(L)' 'MIIVNVQCDECQATCTIEHDLDDNLYEINKCPFCQSEDIQLDVEEEII' A
#
# COMPACT_ATOMS: atom_id res chain seq x y z
N MET A 1 2.48 -13.97 1.26
CA MET A 1 2.65 -12.87 0.31
C MET A 1 1.41 -11.99 0.35
N ILE A 2 1.64 -10.73 0.69
CA ILE A 2 0.62 -9.69 0.76
C ILE A 2 0.87 -8.75 -0.41
N ILE A 3 -0.17 -8.49 -1.19
CA ILE A 3 -0.13 -7.57 -2.33
C ILE A 3 -1.05 -6.39 -2.01
N VAL A 4 -0.49 -5.18 -2.00
CA VAL A 4 -1.23 -3.97 -1.69
C VAL A 4 -1.18 -3.03 -2.89
N ASN A 5 -2.34 -2.75 -3.48
CA ASN A 5 -2.48 -1.73 -4.50
C ASN A 5 -2.77 -0.38 -3.83
N VAL A 6 -1.92 0.61 -4.12
CA VAL A 6 -1.98 1.95 -3.54
C VAL A 6 -2.32 2.96 -4.64
N GLN A 7 -3.36 3.76 -4.41
CA GLN A 7 -3.69 4.94 -5.20
C GLN A 7 -3.58 6.18 -4.31
N CYS A 8 -2.87 7.21 -4.75
CA CYS A 8 -2.77 8.47 -4.02
C CYS A 8 -3.59 9.57 -4.70
N ASP A 9 -4.48 10.23 -3.95
CA ASP A 9 -5.35 11.27 -4.48
C ASP A 9 -4.65 12.64 -4.59
N GLU A 10 -3.54 12.85 -3.89
CA GLU A 10 -2.73 14.08 -4.03
C GLU A 10 -1.88 14.10 -5.30
N CYS A 11 -1.01 13.11 -5.49
CA CYS A 11 -0.06 13.08 -6.61
C CYS A 11 -0.53 12.23 -7.79
N GLN A 12 -1.71 11.60 -7.69
CA GLN A 12 -2.32 10.78 -8.74
C GLN A 12 -1.46 9.57 -9.14
N ALA A 13 -0.51 9.16 -8.28
CA ALA A 13 0.33 8.01 -8.52
C ALA A 13 -0.39 6.71 -8.09
N THR A 14 -0.14 5.65 -8.84
CA THR A 14 -0.57 4.28 -8.55
C THR A 14 0.65 3.37 -8.44
N CYS A 15 0.71 2.53 -7.42
CA CYS A 15 1.75 1.50 -7.31
C CYS A 15 1.24 0.23 -6.63
N THR A 16 1.93 -0.88 -6.86
CA THR A 16 1.71 -2.14 -6.16
C THR A 16 2.89 -2.40 -5.24
N ILE A 17 2.62 -2.74 -3.99
CA ILE A 17 3.59 -3.12 -2.98
C ILE A 17 3.39 -4.59 -2.66
N GLU A 18 4.43 -5.39 -2.83
CA GLU A 18 4.41 -6.83 -2.57
C GLU A 18 5.45 -7.15 -1.49
N HIS A 19 5.02 -7.78 -0.39
CA HIS A 19 5.92 -8.17 0.70
C HIS A 19 5.39 -9.34 1.54
N ASP A 20 6.28 -9.90 2.36
CA ASP A 20 5.96 -10.89 3.41
C ASP A 20 6.15 -10.31 4.83
N LEU A 21 6.15 -8.99 4.97
CA LEU A 21 6.20 -8.30 6.27
C LEU A 21 4.87 -8.42 7.02
N ASP A 22 4.91 -8.28 8.35
CA ASP A 22 3.72 -8.24 9.20
C ASP A 22 3.06 -6.86 9.13
N ASP A 23 1.83 -6.80 8.60
CA ASP A 23 1.05 -5.57 8.39
C ASP A 23 0.75 -4.81 9.69
N ASN A 24 0.74 -5.50 10.84
CA ASN A 24 0.56 -4.83 12.13
C ASN A 24 1.80 -4.02 12.54
N LEU A 25 2.96 -4.37 12.00
CA LEU A 25 4.24 -3.69 12.27
C LEU A 25 4.64 -2.75 11.14
N TYR A 26 4.26 -3.06 9.90
CA TYR A 26 4.66 -2.37 8.68
C TYR A 26 3.45 -1.89 7.88
N GLU A 27 2.57 -1.14 8.53
CA GLU A 27 1.39 -0.56 7.89
C GLU A 27 1.77 0.44 6.79
N ILE A 28 1.13 0.31 5.62
CA ILE A 28 1.24 1.28 4.53
C ILE A 28 0.22 2.39 4.79
N ASN A 29 0.69 3.54 5.29
CA ASN A 29 -0.18 4.69 5.60
C ASN A 29 0.21 5.98 4.86
N LYS A 30 1.21 5.91 3.97
CA LYS A 30 1.69 7.05 3.19
C LYS A 30 2.00 6.66 1.75
N CYS A 31 1.80 7.62 0.85
CA CYS A 31 2.20 7.51 -0.54
C CYS A 31 3.74 7.41 -0.67
N PRO A 32 4.29 6.39 -1.34
CA PRO A 32 5.74 6.24 -1.52
C PRO A 32 6.41 7.38 -2.33
N PHE A 33 5.62 8.16 -3.07
CA PHE A 33 6.12 9.18 -3.99
C PHE A 33 6.07 10.60 -3.41
N CYS A 34 4.95 10.95 -2.76
CA CYS A 34 4.71 12.30 -2.26
C CYS A 34 4.57 12.40 -0.73
N GLN A 35 4.58 11.27 -0.03
CA GLN A 35 4.42 11.16 1.43
C GLN A 35 3.06 11.64 1.99
N SER A 36 2.09 11.91 1.12
CA SER A 36 0.70 12.17 1.52
C SER A 36 0.09 10.95 2.23
N GLU A 37 -0.79 11.22 3.18
CA GLU A 37 -1.63 10.23 3.86
C GLU A 37 -2.96 10.01 3.12
N ASP A 38 -3.25 10.80 2.07
CA ASP A 38 -4.44 10.67 1.22
C ASP A 38 -4.24 9.56 0.18
N ILE A 39 -4.31 8.32 0.67
CA ILE A 39 -4.15 7.10 -0.11
C ILE A 39 -5.33 6.15 0.08
N GLN A 40 -5.65 5.44 -1.00
CA GLN A 40 -6.60 4.34 -1.03
C GLN A 40 -5.81 3.03 -1.19
N LEU A 41 -6.16 2.04 -0.38
CA LEU A 41 -5.49 0.74 -0.33
C LEU A 41 -6.47 -0.36 -0.72
N ASP A 42 -6.03 -1.27 -1.58
CA ASP A 42 -6.70 -2.53 -1.87
C ASP A 42 -5.72 -3.67 -1.58
N VAL A 43 -6.06 -4.52 -0.60
CA VAL A 43 -5.17 -5.55 -0.05
C VAL A 43 -5.66 -6.91 -0.52
N GLU A 44 -4.80 -7.62 -1.25
CA GLU A 44 -4.99 -9.00 -1.66
C GLU A 44 -4.09 -9.91 -0.81
N GLU A 45 -4.71 -10.74 0.05
CA GLU A 45 -4.03 -11.78 0.81
C GLU A 45 -4.19 -13.15 0.12
N GLU A 46 -3.08 -13.77 -0.30
CA GLU A 46 -3.09 -15.19 -0.65
C GLU A 46 -3.03 -16.06 0.62
N ILE A 47 -4.14 -16.72 0.97
CA ILE A 47 -4.14 -17.80 1.97
C ILE A 47 -3.58 -19.06 1.29
N ILE A 48 -2.34 -19.41 1.61
CA ILE A 48 -1.65 -20.61 1.09
C ILE A 48 -2.05 -21.85 1.90
#